data_AF-A0A9E4L0E9-F1
#
_entry.id   AF-A0A9E4L0E9-F1
#
_cell.length_a   1.000
_cell.length_b   1.000
_cell.length_c   1.000
_cell.angle_alpha   90.00
_cell.angle_beta   90.00
_cell.angle_gamma   90.00
#
_symmetry.space_group_name_H-M   'P 1'
#
loop_
_entity.id
_entity.type
_entity.pdbx_description
1 polymer ?
#
loop_
_entity_poly.entity_id
_entity_poly.type
_entity_poly.pdbx_seq_one_letter_code
_entity_poly.pdbx_strand_id
1 'polypeptide(L)' 'MGWPCCCWPAGFTLILPPDLPPGAYRLVSGLYDPDNWQRLTAPDGSDRLVIAEISVEAPSL' A
#
# COMPACT_ATOMS: atom_id res chain seq x y z
N MET A 1 -2.68 -8.11 25.21
CA MET A 1 -1.63 -7.07 25.39
C MET A 1 -1.81 -6.05 24.28
N GLY A 2 -2.65 -5.06 24.52
CA GLY A 2 -2.96 -4.00 23.56
C GLY A 2 -1.85 -2.96 23.57
N TRP A 3 -1.38 -2.60 22.38
CA TRP A 3 -0.39 -1.54 22.21
C TRP A 3 -1.07 -0.20 22.53
N PRO A 4 -0.44 0.72 23.29
CA PRO A 4 -1.03 2.02 23.57
C PRO A 4 -1.19 2.82 22.28
N CYS A 5 -2.32 3.54 22.15
CA CYS A 5 -2.73 4.32 20.97
C CYS A 5 -1.64 5.28 20.43
N CYS A 6 -0.65 5.66 21.24
CA CYS A 6 0.43 6.59 20.90
C CYS A 6 1.66 5.99 20.19
N CYS A 7 1.76 4.66 19.98
CA CYS A 7 2.88 4.05 19.24
C CYS A 7 2.48 3.37 17.92
N TRP A 8 1.30 3.69 17.37
CA TRP A 8 1.04 3.40 15.97
C TRP A 8 2.05 4.17 15.10
N PRO A 9 2.87 3.50 14.28
CA PRO A 9 3.78 4.20 13.38
C PRO A 9 2.96 5.12 12.47
N ALA A 10 3.42 6.36 12.31
CA ALA A 10 2.72 7.44 11.60
C ALA A 10 2.67 7.25 10.06
N GLY A 11 2.68 6.01 9.57
CA GLY A 11 2.65 5.66 8.15
C GLY A 11 3.72 4.63 7.77
N PHE A 12 3.73 4.29 6.49
CA PHE A 12 4.72 3.42 5.86
C PHE A 12 5.30 4.13 4.64
N THR A 13 6.63 4.14 4.51
CA THR A 13 7.33 4.75 3.37
C THR A 13 7.53 3.72 2.27
N LEU A 14 6.96 3.95 1.10
CA LEU A 14 7.22 3.17 -0.11
C LEU A 14 8.35 3.84 -0.91
N ILE A 15 9.47 3.13 -1.05
CA ILE A 15 10.61 3.60 -1.86
C ILE A 15 10.37 3.21 -3.31
N LEU A 16 10.44 4.19 -4.21
CA LEU A 16 10.27 3.99 -5.65
C LEU A 16 11.63 3.83 -6.34
N PRO A 17 11.75 2.99 -7.38
CA PRO A 17 12.94 2.93 -8.22
C PRO A 17 13.23 4.30 -8.87
N PRO A 18 14.51 4.71 -8.99
CA PRO A 18 14.87 6.00 -9.59
C PRO A 18 14.60 6.07 -11.10
N ASP A 19 14.49 4.92 -11.77
CA ASP A 19 14.18 4.75 -13.18
C ASP A 19 12.68 4.49 -13.43
N LEU A 20 11.84 4.63 -12.40
CA LEU A 20 10.39 4.49 -12.54
C LEU A 20 9.87 5.51 -13.55
N PRO A 21 9.20 5.08 -14.65
CA PRO A 21 8.66 6.01 -15.63
C PRO A 21 7.66 6.99 -15.00
N PRO A 22 7.64 8.26 -15.43
CA PRO A 22 6.58 9.18 -15.03
C PRO A 22 5.23 8.71 -15.53
N GLY A 23 4.17 8.94 -14.75
CA GLY A 23 2.81 8.61 -15.14
C GLY A 23 1.86 8.38 -13.97
N ALA A 24 0.65 7.94 -14.32
CA ALA A 24 -0.38 7.58 -13.35
C ALA A 24 -0.21 6.13 -12.87
N TYR A 25 -0.15 5.95 -11.56
CA TYR A 25 -0.03 4.65 -10.90
C TYR A 25 -1.16 4.45 -9.91
N ARG A 26 -1.58 3.18 -9.74
CA ARG A 26 -2.53 2.78 -8.70
C ARG A 26 -1.76 2.27 -7.49
N LEU A 27 -1.90 2.95 -6.37
CA LEU A 27 -1.45 2.44 -5.09
C LEU A 27 -2.48 1.43 -4.59
N VAL A 28 -2.03 0.19 -4.36
CA VAL A 28 -2.89 -0.90 -3.90
C VAL A 28 -2.40 -1.47 -2.58
N SER A 29 -3.32 -2.02 -1.78
CA SER A 29 -2.99 -2.81 -0.59
C SER A 29 -3.74 -4.13 -0.58
N GLY A 30 -3.06 -5.16 -0.10
CA GLY A 30 -3.64 -6.46 0.19
C GLY A 30 -3.75 -6.64 1.70
N LEU A 31 -4.89 -7.17 2.15
CA LEU A 31 -5.10 -7.48 3.56
C LEU A 31 -4.89 -8.97 3.81
N TYR A 32 -4.37 -9.28 4.99
CA TYR A 32 -4.17 -10.64 5.45
C TYR A 32 -5.00 -10.88 6.70
N ASP A 33 -5.50 -12.09 6.85
CA ASP A 33 -6.09 -12.58 8.10
C ASP A 33 -4.98 -12.67 9.17
N PRO A 34 -5.14 -12.05 10.34
CA PRO A 34 -4.08 -11.99 11.34
C PRO A 34 -3.83 -13.32 12.08
N ASP A 35 -4.79 -14.25 12.06
CA ASP A 35 -4.70 -15.52 12.81
C ASP A 35 -3.95 -16.59 12.00
N ASN A 36 -4.18 -16.60 10.68
CA ASN A 36 -3.63 -17.63 9.79
C ASN A 36 -2.73 -17.07 8.67
N TRP A 37 -2.56 -15.75 8.59
CA TRP A 37 -1.74 -15.05 7.60
C TRP A 37 -2.12 -15.34 6.14
N GLN A 38 -3.35 -15.77 5.88
CA GLN A 38 -3.85 -15.95 4.52
C GLN A 38 -4.29 -14.62 3.92
N ARG A 39 -4.09 -14.50 2.60
CA ARG A 39 -4.50 -13.32 1.84
C ARG A 39 -6.02 -13.29 1.71
N LEU A 40 -6.64 -12.19 2.12
CA LEU A 40 -8.08 -12.00 1.97
C LEU A 40 -8.44 -11.70 0.52
N THR A 41 -9.59 -12.22 0.09
CA THR A 41 -10.19 -11.94 -1.21
C THR A 41 -11.51 -11.20 -1.04
N ALA A 42 -11.74 -10.21 -1.89
CA ALA A 42 -12.99 -9.48 -1.98
C ALA A 42 -14.05 -10.32 -2.71
N PRO A 43 -15.35 -9.97 -2.63
CA PRO A 43 -16.42 -10.72 -3.30
C PRO A 43 -16.27 -10.83 -4.83
N ASP A 44 -15.53 -9.90 -5.44
CA ASP A 44 -15.20 -9.91 -6.88
C ASP A 44 -14.00 -10.82 -7.22
N GLY A 45 -13.42 -11.49 -6.21
CA GLY A 45 -12.24 -12.34 -6.34
C GLY A 45 -10.91 -11.58 -6.30
N SER A 46 -10.90 -10.25 -6.17
CA SER A 46 -9.66 -9.46 -6.03
C SER A 46 -9.00 -9.72 -4.68
N ASP A 47 -7.67 -9.85 -4.67
CA ASP A 47 -6.87 -9.99 -3.45
C ASP A 47 -6.32 -8.64 -2.94
N ARG A 48 -6.70 -7.53 -3.59
CA ARG A 48 -6.16 -6.20 -3.36
C ARG A 48 -7.23 -5.12 -3.51
N LEU A 49 -7.02 -4.00 -2.82
CA LEU A 49 -7.83 -2.79 -2.90
C LEU A 49 -6.97 -1.64 -3.43
N VAL A 50 -7.53 -0.84 -4.34
CA VAL A 50 -6.91 0.43 -4.73
C VAL A 50 -7.16 1.44 -3.61
N ILE A 51 -6.09 1.98 -3.05
CA ILE A 51 -6.16 3.02 -2.00
C ILE A 51 -6.18 4.41 -2.64
N ALA A 52 -5.40 4.61 -3.69
CA ALA A 52 -5.29 5.89 -4.38
C ALA A 52 -4.78 5.71 -5.82
N GLU A 53 -5.10 6.69 -6.67
CA GLU A 53 -4.35 6.93 -7.90
C GLU A 53 -3.36 8.06 -7.63
N ILE A 54 -2.09 7.86 -7.99
CA ILE A 54 -0.99 8.81 -7.76
C ILE A 54 -0.31 9.14 -9.09
N SER A 55 0.09 10.40 -9.25
CA SER A 55 0.95 10.82 -10.36
C SER A 55 2.40 10.80 -9.90
N VAL A 56 3.24 10.07 -10.60
CA VAL A 56 4.70 10.09 -10.42
C VAL A 56 5.28 10.98 -11.50
N GLU A 57 6.04 11.99 -11.08
CA GLU A 57 6.76 12.90 -11.99
C GLU A 57 8.22 12.47 -12.13
N ALA A 58 8.84 12.86 -13.24
CA ALA A 58 10.28 12.72 -13.37
C ALA A 58 10.97 13.57 -12.29
N PRO A 59 12.14 13.14 -11.77
CA PRO A 59 12.91 13.95 -10.85
C PRO A 59 13.18 15.34 -11.44
N SER A 60 12.81 16.40 -10.72
CA SER A 60 13.22 17.76 -11.05
C SER A 60 14.71 17.92 -10.71
N LEU A 61 15.53 18.12 -11.73
CA LEU A 61 16.96 18.43 -11.62
C LEU A 61 17.19 19.86 -11.12
#